data_AF-A0A935NUB0-F1
#
_entry.id   AF-A0A935NUB0-F1
#
_cell.length_a   1.000
_cell.length_b   1.000
_cell.length_c   1.000
_cell.angle_alpha   90.00
_cell.angle_beta   90.00
_cell.angle_gamma   90.00
#
_symmetry.space_group_name_H-M   'P 1'
#
loop_
_entity.id
_entity.type
_entity.pdbx_description
1 polymer ?
#
loop_
_entity_poly.entity_id
_entity_poly.type
_entity_poly.pdbx_seq_one_letter_code
_entity_poly.pdbx_strand_id
1 'polypeptide(L)'
;MHALLLSVLLTTLLTLPACATIRTVIGRTVTGTCEGACEHYLDCKVDPETSDRERCLGECPLVFSDRESLGAYESLSCEDAVSYVDGEQTVSRSPASPASWCGQQVSEGAAW
;
A
#
# COMPACT_ATOMS: atom_id res chain seq x y z
N MET A 1 35.52 33.41 7.49
CA MET A 1 34.83 32.92 6.27
C MET A 1 35.09 31.43 5.97
N HIS A 2 36.24 30.85 6.36
CA HIS A 2 36.53 29.41 6.12
C HIS A 2 35.85 28.44 7.10
N ALA A 3 35.48 28.87 8.32
CA ALA A 3 34.87 27.99 9.33
C ALA A 3 33.40 27.64 9.04
N LEU A 4 32.68 28.47 8.27
CA LEU A 4 31.27 28.24 7.95
C LEU A 4 31.08 27.18 6.85
N LEU A 5 32.08 27.00 5.98
CA LEU A 5 32.01 26.04 4.87
C LEU A 5 32.18 24.59 5.36
N LEU A 6 32.96 24.38 6.43
CA LEU A 6 33.17 23.05 7.01
C LEU A 6 31.90 22.50 7.69
N SER A 7 31.08 23.37 8.27
CA SER A 7 29.83 22.97 8.95
C SER A 7 28.74 22.49 7.97
N VAL A 8 28.69 23.08 6.77
CA VAL A 8 27.66 22.76 5.74
C VAL A 8 27.97 21.45 5.01
N LEU A 9 29.27 21.13 4.86
CA LEU A 9 29.71 19.87 4.24
C LEU A 9 29.51 18.66 5.16
N LEU A 10 29.52 18.84 6.49
CA LEU A 10 29.38 17.74 7.43
C LEU A 10 27.93 17.28 7.61
N THR A 11 26.93 18.15 7.44
CA THR A 11 25.51 17.83 7.60
C THR A 11 24.87 17.17 6.39
N THR A 12 25.48 17.29 5.20
CA THR A 12 24.92 16.74 3.94
C THR A 12 25.22 15.27 3.70
N LEU A 13 26.17 14.66 4.42
CA LEU A 13 26.53 13.24 4.23
C LEU A 13 25.72 12.25 5.08
N LEU A 14 24.85 12.71 5.99
CA LEU A 14 24.12 11.85 6.93
C LEU A 14 22.61 11.72 6.65
N THR A 15 22.15 12.04 5.45
CA THR A 15 20.77 11.74 5.01
C THR A 15 20.79 10.57 4.04
N LEU A 16 21.10 9.39 4.58
CA LEU A 16 20.75 8.13 3.92
C LEU A 16 19.23 8.07 3.80
N PRO A 17 18.66 7.90 2.59
CA PRO A 17 17.22 7.74 2.43
C PRO A 17 16.80 6.37 2.99
N ALA A 18 16.51 6.31 4.28
CA ALA A 18 16.02 5.13 4.99
C ALA A 18 14.52 4.88 4.73
N CYS A 19 14.07 5.03 3.49
CA CYS A 19 12.68 4.76 3.11
C CYS A 19 12.58 3.94 1.81
N ALA A 20 13.58 3.10 1.54
CA ALA A 20 13.45 2.02 0.57
C ALA A 20 13.01 0.74 1.31
N THR A 21 11.83 0.77 1.92
CA THR A 21 11.14 -0.47 2.31
C THR A 21 10.63 -1.09 1.01
N ILE A 22 11.48 -1.89 0.38
CA ILE A 22 11.06 -2.86 -0.62
C ILE A 22 10.06 -3.75 0.11
N ARG A 23 8.76 -3.53 -0.10
CA ARG A 23 7.75 -4.57 0.15
C ARG A 23 8.13 -5.70 -0.80
N THR A 24 8.89 -6.66 -0.31
CA THR A 24 9.11 -7.91 -1.01
C THR A 24 7.75 -8.56 -1.16
N VAL A 25 7.13 -8.41 -2.34
CA VAL A 25 6.05 -9.29 -2.79
C VAL A 25 6.74 -10.63 -3.05
N ILE A 26 6.93 -11.40 -1.98
CA ILE A 26 7.49 -12.75 -2.08
C ILE A 26 6.46 -13.57 -2.85
N GLY A 27 6.89 -14.03 -4.02
CA GLY A 27 6.17 -14.78 -5.05
C GLY A 27 4.91 -15.51 -4.59
N ARG A 28 3.76 -14.85 -4.73
CA ARG A 28 2.48 -15.55 -4.82
C ARG A 28 2.36 -16.12 -6.23
N THR A 29 2.05 -17.41 -6.32
CA THR A 29 1.84 -18.05 -7.61
C THR A 29 0.47 -17.67 -8.10
N VAL A 30 0.40 -17.00 -9.24
CA VAL A 30 -0.87 -16.71 -9.91
C VAL A 30 -1.44 -18.04 -10.41
N THR A 31 -2.55 -18.48 -9.82
CA THR A 31 -3.25 -19.71 -10.19
C THR A 31 -4.29 -19.44 -11.27
N GLY A 32 -4.89 -18.24 -11.26
CA GLY A 32 -6.03 -17.88 -12.08
C GLY A 32 -7.28 -18.68 -11.68
N THR A 33 -7.48 -18.86 -10.38
CA THR A 33 -8.60 -19.63 -9.81
C THR A 33 -9.30 -18.83 -8.74
N CYS A 34 -10.60 -19.08 -8.53
CA CYS A 34 -11.33 -18.43 -7.44
C CYS A 34 -10.69 -18.69 -6.06
N GLU A 35 -10.09 -19.86 -5.85
CA GLU A 35 -9.33 -20.14 -4.63
C GLU A 35 -8.11 -19.22 -4.49
N GLY A 36 -7.32 -19.04 -5.54
CA GLY A 36 -6.15 -18.15 -5.51
C GLY A 36 -6.54 -16.68 -5.36
N ALA A 37 -7.56 -16.23 -6.08
CA ALA A 37 -8.10 -14.87 -5.96
C ALA A 37 -8.65 -14.58 -4.55
N CYS A 38 -9.40 -15.50 -3.96
CA CYS A 38 -9.94 -15.34 -2.61
C CYS A 38 -8.86 -15.43 -1.53
N GLU A 39 -7.87 -16.32 -1.70
CA GLU A 39 -6.68 -16.34 -0.83
C GLU A 39 -5.94 -15.00 -0.91
N HIS A 40 -5.80 -14.43 -2.11
CA HIS A 40 -5.17 -13.13 -2.30
C HIS A 40 -5.92 -12.02 -1.57
N TYR A 41 -7.24 -11.93 -1.75
CA TYR A 41 -8.09 -10.96 -1.05
C TYR A 41 -7.98 -11.06 0.48
N LEU A 42 -8.06 -12.27 1.03
CA LEU A 42 -8.05 -12.48 2.48
C LEU A 42 -6.69 -12.17 3.11
N ASP A 43 -5.58 -12.51 2.43
CA ASP A 43 -4.24 -12.16 2.90
C ASP A 43 -4.00 -10.64 2.88
N CYS A 44 -4.70 -9.91 2.01
CA CYS A 44 -4.62 -8.47 1.90
C CYS A 44 -5.58 -7.72 2.85
N LYS A 45 -6.61 -8.38 3.39
CA LYS A 45 -7.60 -7.77 4.27
C LYS A 45 -7.07 -7.65 5.71
N VAL A 46 -7.24 -6.48 6.31
CA VAL A 46 -6.95 -6.26 7.73
C VAL A 46 -8.18 -6.74 8.51
N ASP A 47 -8.05 -7.86 9.23
CA ASP A 47 -9.12 -8.57 9.96
C ASP A 47 -10.14 -9.31 9.06
N PRO A 48 -9.71 -10.40 8.37
CA PRO A 48 -10.63 -11.25 7.62
C PRO A 48 -11.50 -12.11 8.56
N GLU A 49 -12.81 -12.11 8.33
CA GLU A 49 -13.74 -13.01 9.01
C GLU A 49 -13.73 -14.38 8.31
N THR A 50 -14.02 -15.47 9.04
CA THR A 50 -14.10 -16.81 8.41
C THR A 50 -15.15 -16.87 7.31
N SER A 51 -16.23 -16.09 7.45
CA SER A 51 -17.31 -15.97 6.46
C SER A 51 -16.91 -15.22 5.19
N ASP A 52 -15.85 -14.40 5.22
CA ASP A 52 -15.37 -13.67 4.03
C ASP A 52 -14.84 -14.63 2.97
N ARG A 53 -14.22 -15.74 3.39
CA ARG A 53 -13.72 -16.76 2.45
C ARG A 53 -14.87 -17.42 1.70
N GLU A 54 -15.90 -17.83 2.43
CA GLU A 54 -17.07 -18.52 1.87
C GLU A 54 -17.87 -17.59 0.95
N ARG A 55 -18.04 -16.33 1.38
CA ARG A 55 -18.66 -15.28 0.56
C ARG A 55 -17.86 -15.03 -0.72
N CYS A 56 -16.55 -14.81 -0.61
CA CYS A 56 -15.69 -14.60 -1.77
C CYS A 56 -15.78 -15.75 -2.78
N LEU A 57 -15.69 -17.01 -2.31
CA LEU A 57 -15.78 -18.17 -3.20
C LEU A 57 -17.17 -18.31 -3.86
N GLY A 58 -18.24 -17.94 -3.15
CA GLY A 58 -19.60 -17.97 -3.68
C GLY A 58 -19.85 -16.88 -4.73
N GLU A 59 -19.27 -15.69 -4.55
CA GLU A 59 -19.45 -14.55 -5.46
C GLU A 59 -18.44 -14.53 -6.62
N CYS A 60 -17.26 -15.13 -6.45
CA CYS A 60 -16.19 -15.15 -7.45
C CYS A 60 -16.64 -15.57 -8.87
N PRO A 61 -17.39 -16.66 -9.09
CA PRO A 61 -17.81 -17.05 -10.44
C PRO A 61 -18.85 -16.10 -11.06
N LEU A 62 -19.45 -15.21 -10.27
CA LEU A 62 -20.36 -14.17 -10.75
C LEU A 62 -19.61 -12.91 -11.19
N VAL A 63 -18.44 -12.66 -10.61
CA VAL A 63 -17.60 -11.48 -10.88
C VAL A 63 -16.58 -11.77 -11.98
N PHE A 64 -15.93 -12.93 -11.94
CA PHE A 64 -14.91 -13.33 -12.89
C PHE A 64 -15.43 -14.46 -13.79
N SER A 65 -15.44 -14.21 -15.10
CA SER A 65 -15.90 -15.18 -16.09
C SER A 65 -14.79 -16.06 -16.64
N ASP A 66 -13.53 -15.66 -16.45
CA ASP A 66 -12.39 -16.30 -17.11
C ASP A 66 -11.12 -16.28 -16.26
N ARG A 67 -10.20 -17.17 -16.63
CA ARG A 67 -8.93 -17.40 -15.94
C ARG A 67 -7.96 -16.22 -16.04
N GLU A 68 -8.01 -15.47 -17.14
CA GLU A 68 -7.12 -14.32 -17.35
C GLU A 68 -7.50 -13.18 -16.41
N SER A 69 -8.79 -12.87 -16.31
CA SER A 69 -9.33 -11.90 -15.36
C SER A 69 -9.01 -12.25 -13.90
N LEU A 70 -9.09 -13.54 -13.53
CA LEU A 70 -8.67 -14.02 -12.21
C LEU A 70 -7.17 -13.80 -11.97
N GLY A 71 -6.34 -14.14 -12.95
CA GLY A 71 -4.89 -13.95 -12.83
C GLY A 71 -4.48 -12.47 -12.77
N ALA A 72 -5.19 -11.60 -13.50
CA ALA A 72 -5.00 -10.16 -13.44
C ALA A 72 -5.36 -9.62 -12.05
N TYR A 73 -6.48 -10.08 -11.47
CA TYR A 73 -6.87 -9.73 -10.11
C TYR A 73 -5.86 -10.22 -9.05
N GLU A 74 -5.40 -11.46 -9.14
CA GLU A 74 -4.39 -12.03 -8.22
C GLU A 74 -3.04 -11.29 -8.26
N SER A 75 -2.78 -10.56 -9.35
CA SER A 75 -1.56 -9.77 -9.55
C SER A 75 -1.69 -8.33 -9.03
N LEU A 76 -2.87 -7.93 -8.54
CA LEU A 76 -3.11 -6.61 -8.00
C LEU A 76 -2.31 -6.38 -6.71
N SER A 77 -2.15 -5.10 -6.38
CA SER A 77 -1.69 -4.72 -5.05
C SER A 77 -2.78 -5.03 -4.02
N CYS A 78 -2.40 -5.24 -2.75
CA CYS A 78 -3.38 -5.48 -1.70
C CYS A 78 -4.41 -4.35 -1.54
N GLU A 79 -4.01 -3.10 -1.79
CA GLU A 79 -4.92 -1.96 -1.73
C GLU A 79 -5.98 -2.06 -2.83
N ASP A 80 -5.55 -2.34 -4.06
CA ASP A 80 -6.44 -2.48 -5.21
C ASP A 80 -7.35 -3.70 -5.09
N ALA A 81 -6.83 -4.85 -4.62
CA ALA A 81 -7.58 -6.08 -4.46
C ALA A 81 -8.72 -5.94 -3.42
N VAL A 82 -8.41 -5.35 -2.26
CA VAL A 82 -9.44 -5.09 -1.24
C VAL A 82 -10.46 -4.07 -1.75
N SER A 83 -10.00 -2.98 -2.39
CA SER A 83 -10.91 -1.96 -2.93
C SER A 83 -11.83 -2.49 -4.03
N TYR A 84 -11.38 -3.47 -4.82
CA TYR A 84 -12.18 -4.09 -5.86
C TYR A 84 -13.33 -4.92 -5.28
N VAL A 85 -13.09 -5.65 -4.17
CA VAL A 85 -14.08 -6.56 -3.56
C VAL A 85 -14.98 -5.86 -2.54
N ASP A 86 -14.40 -5.06 -1.64
CA ASP A 86 -15.17 -4.35 -0.61
C ASP A 86 -15.88 -3.11 -1.19
N GLY A 87 -15.59 -2.78 -2.45
CA GLY A 87 -15.85 -1.46 -3.02
C GLY A 87 -14.97 -0.42 -2.33
N GLU A 88 -14.91 0.80 -2.85
CA GLU A 88 -14.44 1.92 -2.04
C GLU A 88 -15.39 2.05 -0.84
N GLN A 89 -15.05 1.40 0.28
CA GLN A 89 -15.33 1.99 1.56
C GLN A 89 -14.58 3.30 1.51
N THR A 90 -15.32 4.37 1.25
CA THR A 90 -14.93 5.76 1.44
C THR A 90 -14.53 5.91 2.90
N VAL A 91 -13.34 5.41 3.25
CA VAL A 91 -12.52 6.05 4.23
C VAL A 91 -12.32 7.42 3.62
N SER A 92 -13.11 8.38 4.07
CA SER A 92 -12.81 9.80 3.98
C SER A 92 -11.50 10.05 4.73
N ARG A 93 -10.39 9.49 4.23
CA ARG A 93 -9.10 10.13 4.28
C ARG A 93 -9.14 11.00 3.05
N SER A 94 -9.29 12.29 3.29
CA SER A 94 -8.91 13.32 2.32
C SER A 94 -7.66 12.89 1.55
N PRO A 95 -7.46 13.35 0.30
CA PRO A 95 -6.20 13.17 -0.41
C PRO A 95 -5.10 13.95 0.33
N ALA A 96 -4.63 13.41 1.45
CA ALA A 96 -3.35 13.72 2.02
C ALA A 96 -2.36 13.06 1.07
N SER A 97 -2.04 13.82 0.03
CA SER A 97 -0.82 13.68 -0.75
C SER A 97 0.29 13.12 0.15
N PRO A 98 0.97 12.02 -0.23
CA PRO A 98 1.99 11.39 0.62
C PRO A 98 3.31 12.20 0.66
N ALA A 99 3.23 13.51 0.90
CA ALA A 99 4.37 14.43 0.82
C ALA A 99 4.41 15.53 1.91
N SER A 100 3.67 15.45 3.03
CA SER A 100 3.76 16.52 4.06
C SER A 100 3.99 16.07 5.51
N TRP A 101 4.28 14.80 5.80
CA TRP A 101 4.44 14.33 7.19
C TRP A 101 5.89 13.94 7.56
N CYS A 102 6.87 14.44 6.82
CA CYS A 102 8.28 14.43 7.24
C CYS A 102 8.82 15.86 7.19
N GLY A 103 8.34 16.74 8.08
CA GLY A 103 8.93 18.08 8.19
C GLY A 103 8.07 19.21 8.76
N GLN A 104 7.22 19.00 9.78
CA GLN A 104 6.58 20.15 10.44
C GLN A 104 6.40 20.01 11.96
N GLN A 105 7.49 19.68 12.64
CA GLN A 105 7.72 20.15 14.02
C GLN A 105 9.15 20.69 14.09
N VAL A 106 9.33 21.97 13.75
CA VAL A 106 10.22 22.99 14.38
C VAL A 106 10.46 24.14 13.39
N SER A 107 9.91 25.32 13.68
CA SER A 107 10.33 26.67 13.22
C SER A 107 9.32 27.64 13.85
N GLU A 108 9.56 28.03 15.10
CA GLU A 108 10.12 29.35 15.43
C GLU A 108 9.06 30.45 15.39
N GLY A 109 8.93 31.14 16.53
CA GLY A 109 8.12 32.35 16.61
C GLY A 109 8.74 33.52 15.84
N ALA A 110 8.00 34.63 15.93
CA ALA A 110 8.34 36.01 15.57
C ALA A 110 8.16 36.41 14.09
N ALA A 111 7.09 37.18 13.86
CA ALA A 111 7.08 38.53 13.27
C ALA A 111 5.60 38.98 13.32
N TRP A 112 5.16 40.17 13.77
CA TRP A 112 5.73 41.52 13.92
C TRP A 112 5.05 42.19 15.12
#